data_AF-A0A382YU73-F1
#
_entry.id   AF-A0A382YU73-F1
#
_cell.length_a   1.000
_cell.length_b   1.000
_cell.length_c   1.000
_cell.angle_alpha   90.00
_cell.angle_beta   90.00
_cell.angle_gamma   90.00
#
_symmetry.space_group_name_H-M   'P 1'
#
loop_
_entity.id
_entity.type
_entity.pdbx_description
1 polymer ?
#
loop_
_entity_poly.entity_id
_entity_poly.type
_entity_poly.pdbx_seq_one_letter_code
_entity_poly.pdbx_strand_id
1 'polypeptide(L)'
;HHVTIVDDLSVGSRSNVSHLLDDPQCELVIGDICDDQSMDRLVADADVVYHLVATIPQTCGEIVNIGTRSEHSLLELADLVKAATRSDSSVTHISYDRLPSGDFHRHIPWKTPNLSKARKLIGYSQVHAIEECLHDIVALDSDPGIA
;
A
#
# COMPACT_ATOMS: atom_id res chain seq x y z
N HIS A 1 13.68 16.82 19.91
CA HIS A 1 13.07 15.60 19.35
C HIS A 1 13.95 15.16 18.21
N HIS A 2 14.30 13.89 18.10
CA HIS A 2 15.11 13.38 16.99
C HIS A 2 14.22 13.20 15.75
N VAL A 3 14.73 13.55 14.58
CA VAL A 3 14.03 13.42 13.30
C VAL A 3 14.92 12.66 12.32
N THR A 4 14.43 11.54 11.82
CA THR A 4 15.06 10.79 10.73
C THR A 4 14.27 11.02 9.45
N ILE A 5 14.93 11.54 8.42
CA ILE A 5 14.40 11.72 7.07
C ILE A 5 14.89 10.52 6.25
N VAL A 6 13.97 9.79 5.62
CA VAL A 6 14.29 8.72 4.68
C VAL A 6 13.80 9.15 3.30
N ASP A 7 14.71 9.26 2.34
CA ASP A 7 14.39 9.67 0.96
C ASP A 7 15.43 9.10 -0.01
N ASP A 8 14.99 8.58 -1.15
CA ASP A 8 15.88 8.03 -2.18
C ASP A 8 16.51 9.11 -3.07
N LEU A 9 16.07 10.37 -2.92
CA LEU A 9 16.42 11.55 -3.69
C LEU A 9 16.17 11.39 -5.20
N SER A 10 15.24 10.52 -5.60
CA SER A 10 14.94 10.22 -7.02
C SER A 10 14.47 11.43 -7.82
N VAL A 11 13.65 12.30 -7.19
CA VAL A 11 13.14 13.56 -7.76
C VAL A 11 13.73 14.77 -7.03
N GLY A 12 14.22 14.58 -5.80
CA GLY A 12 14.75 15.61 -4.92
C GLY A 12 16.26 15.77 -5.00
N SER A 13 16.81 16.62 -4.13
CA SER A 13 18.26 16.74 -3.93
C SER A 13 18.56 17.02 -2.47
N ARG A 14 19.71 16.54 -1.98
CA ARG A 14 20.21 16.80 -0.63
C ARG A 14 20.25 18.30 -0.29
N SER A 15 20.44 19.17 -1.27
CA SER A 15 20.41 20.63 -1.08
C SER A 15 19.06 21.14 -0.55
N ASN A 16 17.96 20.44 -0.80
CA ASN A 16 16.64 20.84 -0.32
C ASN A 16 16.53 20.75 1.20
N VAL A 17 17.29 19.85 1.81
CA VAL A 17 17.28 19.59 3.26
C VAL A 17 18.59 19.95 3.94
N SER A 18 19.59 20.48 3.22
CA SER A 18 20.92 20.76 3.79
C SER A 18 20.88 21.67 5.01
N HIS A 19 19.94 22.62 5.05
CA HIS A 19 19.70 23.52 6.17
C HIS A 19 19.19 22.83 7.45
N LEU A 20 18.69 21.60 7.35
CA LEU A 20 18.28 20.77 8.49
C LEU A 20 19.44 19.91 9.01
N LEU A 21 20.40 19.58 8.14
CA LEU A 21 21.49 18.64 8.45
C LEU A 21 22.60 19.25 9.32
N ASP A 22 22.53 20.55 9.59
CA ASP A 22 23.39 21.21 10.59
C ASP A 22 22.91 20.95 12.03
N ASP A 23 21.67 20.49 12.21
CA ASP A 23 21.11 20.13 13.51
C ASP A 23 21.50 18.69 13.88
N PRO A 24 22.18 18.44 15.00
CA PRO A 24 22.53 17.09 15.45
C PRO A 24 21.31 16.21 15.80
N GLN A 25 20.11 16.80 15.90
CA GLN A 25 18.86 16.06 16.09
C GLN A 25 18.18 15.67 14.78
N CYS A 26 18.76 15.98 13.61
CA CYS A 26 18.22 15.63 12.31
C CYS A 26 19.20 14.77 11.51
N GLU A 27 18.73 13.62 11.04
CA GLU A 27 19.50 12.72 10.18
C GLU A 27 18.79 12.51 8.83
N LEU A 28 19.55 12.44 7.74
CA LEU A 28 19.06 12.00 6.42
C LEU A 28 19.67 10.65 6.09
N VAL A 29 18.81 9.65 5.97
CA VAL A 29 19.13 8.32 5.46
C VAL A 29 18.72 8.27 3.99
N ILE A 30 19.69 8.01 3.11
CA ILE A 30 19.41 7.83 1.68
C ILE A 30 19.05 6.36 1.46
N GLY A 31 17.79 6.10 1.11
CA GLY A 31 17.28 4.74 0.94
C GLY A 31 15.87 4.73 0.36
N ASP A 32 15.48 3.57 -0.17
CA ASP A 32 14.11 3.33 -0.63
C ASP A 32 13.26 2.87 0.56
N ILE A 33 12.09 3.48 0.73
CA ILE A 33 11.13 3.07 1.75
C ILE A 33 10.57 1.66 1.51
N CYS A 34 10.78 1.09 0.32
CA CYS A 34 10.43 -0.29 -0.01
C CYS A 34 11.50 -1.30 0.47
N ASP A 35 12.60 -0.86 1.08
CA ASP A 35 13.58 -1.77 1.71
C ASP A 35 13.14 -2.12 3.14
N ASP A 36 12.35 -3.19 3.25
CA ASP A 36 11.75 -3.65 4.52
C ASP A 36 12.78 -3.76 5.65
N GLN A 37 13.97 -4.31 5.37
CA GLN A 37 14.99 -4.52 6.40
C GLN A 37 15.53 -3.21 6.99
N SER A 38 15.69 -2.17 6.16
CA SER A 38 16.09 -0.85 6.66
C SER A 38 14.92 -0.17 7.38
N MET A 39 13.72 -0.25 6.82
CA MET A 39 12.55 0.40 7.40
C MET A 39 12.14 -0.19 8.75
N ASP A 40 12.23 -1.50 8.94
CA ASP A 40 11.97 -2.15 10.24
C ASP A 40 12.81 -1.54 11.36
N ARG A 41 14.09 -1.27 11.10
CA ARG A 41 14.99 -0.66 12.09
C ARG A 41 14.66 0.80 12.33
N LEU A 42 14.42 1.56 11.26
CA LEU A 42 14.19 3.00 11.34
C LEU A 42 12.85 3.33 12.00
N VAL A 43 11.83 2.49 11.76
CA VAL A 43 10.51 2.65 12.35
C VAL A 43 10.46 2.14 13.79
N ALA A 44 11.23 1.11 14.14
CA ALA A 44 11.27 0.59 15.52
C ALA A 44 11.69 1.65 16.55
N ASP A 45 12.56 2.58 16.16
CA ASP A 45 13.03 3.67 17.02
C ASP A 45 12.17 4.95 16.89
N ALA A 46 11.12 4.96 16.06
CA ALA A 46 10.31 6.14 15.79
C ALA A 46 9.01 6.18 16.63
N ASP A 47 8.80 7.27 17.37
CA ASP A 47 7.53 7.51 18.08
C ASP A 47 6.36 7.78 17.11
N VAL A 48 6.65 8.42 15.97
CA VAL A 48 5.65 8.85 14.97
C VAL A 48 6.27 8.82 13.57
N VAL A 49 5.53 8.31 12.58
CA VAL A 49 5.93 8.30 11.17
C VAL A 49 5.08 9.27 10.35
N TYR A 50 5.74 10.15 9.59
CA TYR A 50 5.09 11.03 8.62
C TYR A 50 5.42 10.57 7.20
N HIS A 51 4.45 9.99 6.49
CA HIS A 51 4.63 9.64 5.09
C HIS A 51 4.39 10.86 4.20
N LEU A 52 5.47 11.57 3.87
CA LEU A 52 5.44 12.70 2.96
C LEU A 52 5.76 12.22 1.55
N VAL A 53 4.95 12.64 0.58
CA VAL A 53 5.20 12.36 -0.84
C VAL A 53 5.67 13.67 -1.47
N ALA A 54 6.87 13.65 -2.06
CA ALA A 54 7.36 14.79 -2.82
C ALA A 54 6.40 15.07 -3.98
N THR A 55 5.89 16.30 -4.06
CA THR A 55 5.03 16.73 -5.15
C THR A 55 5.81 16.77 -6.45
N ILE A 56 5.47 15.89 -7.39
CA ILE A 56 5.86 16.05 -8.79
C ILE A 56 5.00 17.19 -9.35
N PRO A 57 5.55 18.34 -9.81
CA PRO A 57 4.75 19.50 -10.16
C PRO A 57 3.59 19.22 -11.14
N GLN A 58 3.75 18.23 -12.01
CA GLN A 58 2.76 17.77 -12.99
C GLN A 58 1.63 16.92 -12.38
N THR A 59 1.68 16.56 -11.09
CA THR A 59 0.67 15.74 -10.41
C THR A 59 -0.24 16.55 -9.48
N CYS A 60 0.09 17.81 -9.21
CA CYS A 60 -0.72 18.68 -8.36
C CYS A 60 -2.15 18.85 -8.90
N GLY A 61 -3.15 18.39 -8.13
CA GLY A 61 -4.56 18.45 -8.51
C GLY A 61 -5.03 17.32 -9.43
N GLU A 62 -4.16 16.38 -9.78
CA GLU A 62 -4.50 15.26 -10.65
C GLU A 62 -5.13 14.09 -9.87
N ILE A 63 -6.35 13.69 -10.25
CA ILE A 63 -6.96 12.46 -9.75
C ILE A 63 -6.49 11.28 -10.61
N VAL A 64 -5.93 10.25 -9.97
CA VAL A 64 -5.50 9.00 -10.62
C VAL A 64 -6.15 7.78 -9.94
N ASN A 65 -6.36 6.71 -10.70
CA ASN A 65 -6.78 5.43 -10.15
C ASN A 65 -5.55 4.58 -9.79
N ILE A 66 -5.57 3.97 -8.62
CA ILE A 66 -4.58 2.99 -8.15
C ILE A 66 -5.29 1.65 -7.97
N GLY A 67 -4.58 0.56 -8.25
CA GLY A 67 -5.11 -0.79 -8.14
C GLY A 67 -4.45 -1.75 -9.10
N THR A 68 -5.08 -2.90 -9.28
CA THR A 68 -4.64 -3.98 -10.17
C THR A 68 -5.48 -4.03 -11.45
N ARG A 69 -4.93 -4.60 -12.53
CA ARG A 69 -5.72 -5.00 -13.71
C ARG A 69 -6.08 -6.48 -13.70
N SER A 70 -5.58 -7.25 -12.73
CA SER A 70 -5.97 -8.64 -12.53
C SER A 70 -7.42 -8.67 -12.06
N GLU A 71 -8.22 -9.46 -12.74
CA GLU A 71 -9.63 -9.65 -12.41
C GLU A 71 -9.79 -11.01 -11.76
N HIS A 72 -10.47 -11.04 -10.61
CA HIS A 72 -10.84 -12.25 -9.91
C HIS A 72 -12.34 -12.18 -9.60
N SER A 73 -13.04 -13.27 -9.84
CA SER A 73 -14.40 -13.45 -9.34
C SER A 73 -14.39 -13.56 -7.81
N LEU A 74 -15.55 -13.32 -7.18
CA LEU A 74 -15.70 -13.50 -5.73
C LEU A 74 -15.41 -14.94 -5.30
N LEU A 75 -15.67 -15.93 -6.16
CA LEU A 75 -15.41 -17.34 -5.87
C LEU A 75 -13.91 -17.64 -5.91
N GLU A 76 -13.19 -17.16 -6.94
CA GLU A 76 -11.74 -17.29 -6.99
C GLU A 76 -11.07 -16.61 -5.79
N LEU A 77 -11.53 -15.41 -5.42
CA LEU A 77 -11.02 -14.72 -4.24
C LEU A 77 -11.28 -15.51 -2.96
N ALA A 78 -12.47 -16.10 -2.80
CA ALA A 78 -12.79 -16.93 -1.64
C ALA A 78 -11.88 -18.17 -1.56
N ASP A 79 -11.62 -18.82 -2.69
CA ASP A 79 -10.72 -19.98 -2.76
C ASP A 79 -9.27 -19.60 -2.43
N LEU A 80 -8.79 -18.45 -2.94
CA LEU A 80 -7.46 -17.92 -2.62
C LEU A 80 -7.30 -17.62 -1.13
N VAL A 81 -8.30 -16.96 -0.51
CA VAL A 81 -8.29 -16.67 0.93
C VAL A 81 -8.28 -17.95 1.75
N LYS A 82 -9.11 -18.94 1.38
CA LYS A 82 -9.12 -20.25 2.07
C LYS A 82 -7.78 -20.97 1.96
N ALA A 83 -7.15 -20.94 0.78
CA ALA A 83 -5.85 -21.54 0.56
C ALA A 83 -4.76 -20.85 1.40
N ALA A 84 -4.72 -19.52 1.40
CA ALA A 84 -3.74 -18.73 2.16
C ALA A 84 -3.87 -18.95 3.68
N THR A 85 -5.12 -19.04 4.18
CA THR A 85 -5.42 -19.21 5.62
C THR A 85 -5.51 -20.66 6.07
N ARG A 86 -5.43 -21.63 5.15
CA ARG A 86 -5.70 -23.07 5.40
C ARG A 86 -7.07 -23.32 6.07
N SER A 87 -8.08 -22.55 5.67
CA SER A 87 -9.41 -22.58 6.27
C SER A 87 -10.32 -23.66 5.66
N ASP A 88 -10.98 -24.43 6.52
CA ASP A 88 -12.01 -25.40 6.13
C ASP A 88 -13.43 -24.77 6.04
N SER A 89 -13.54 -23.46 6.22
CA SER A 89 -14.83 -22.75 6.21
C SER A 89 -15.60 -22.96 4.91
N SER A 90 -16.91 -23.16 4.98
CA SER A 90 -17.75 -23.32 3.79
C SER A 90 -18.07 -21.97 3.14
N VAL A 91 -18.08 -21.93 1.80
CA VAL A 91 -18.55 -20.77 1.05
C VAL A 91 -20.07 -20.86 0.93
N THR A 92 -20.79 -19.88 1.49
CA THR A 92 -22.26 -19.83 1.47
C THR A 92 -22.76 -18.76 0.51
N HIS A 93 -23.68 -19.13 -0.37
CA HIS A 93 -24.25 -18.22 -1.36
C HIS A 93 -25.53 -17.59 -0.80
N ILE A 94 -25.56 -16.27 -0.70
CA ILE A 94 -26.72 -15.51 -0.23
C ILE A 94 -27.28 -14.75 -1.43
N SER A 95 -28.60 -14.85 -1.66
CA SER A 95 -29.26 -14.05 -2.70
C SER A 95 -29.20 -12.57 -2.34
N TYR A 96 -28.94 -11.72 -3.32
CA TYR A 96 -28.95 -10.26 -3.16
C TYR A 96 -30.22 -9.73 -2.49
N ASP A 97 -31.39 -10.34 -2.77
CA ASP A 97 -32.68 -9.92 -2.18
C ASP A 97 -32.78 -10.16 -0.66
N ARG A 98 -31.84 -10.94 -0.09
CA ARG A 98 -31.76 -11.21 1.35
C ARG A 98 -30.75 -10.33 2.07
N LEU A 99 -30.04 -9.45 1.35
CA LEU A 99 -29.13 -8.50 1.97
C LEU A 99 -29.94 -7.42 2.72
N PRO A 100 -29.44 -6.89 3.84
CA PRO A 100 -30.09 -5.82 4.57
C PRO A 100 -30.43 -4.65 3.66
N SER A 101 -31.67 -4.15 3.76
CA SER A 101 -32.17 -3.05 2.94
C SER A 101 -31.29 -1.80 3.15
N GLY A 102 -30.53 -1.42 2.13
CA GLY A 102 -29.54 -0.33 2.21
C GLY A 102 -28.20 -0.67 1.57
N ASP A 103 -27.90 -1.96 1.39
CA ASP A 103 -26.65 -2.43 0.78
C ASP A 103 -26.70 -2.44 -0.76
N PHE A 104 -27.28 -1.38 -1.35
CA PHE A 104 -27.28 -1.17 -2.79
C PHE A 104 -25.96 -0.51 -3.22
N HIS A 105 -24.83 -1.14 -2.88
CA HIS A 105 -23.65 -0.95 -3.69
C HIS A 105 -24.01 -1.46 -5.09
N ARG A 106 -24.29 -0.51 -5.99
CA ARG A 106 -24.58 -0.73 -7.40
C ARG A 106 -23.77 -1.92 -7.89
N HIS A 107 -24.44 -2.97 -8.38
CA HIS A 107 -23.76 -4.13 -8.95
C HIS A 107 -22.96 -3.64 -10.17
N ILE A 108 -21.71 -3.28 -9.92
CA ILE A 108 -20.72 -2.93 -10.93
C ILE A 108 -20.08 -4.27 -11.25
N PRO A 109 -20.41 -4.89 -12.40
CA PRO A 109 -19.98 -6.25 -12.68
C PRO A 109 -18.45 -6.36 -12.63
N TRP A 110 -17.75 -5.34 -13.15
CA TRP A 110 -16.30 -5.31 -13.26
C TRP A 110 -15.75 -3.98 -12.72
N LYS A 111 -14.78 -4.06 -11.82
CA LYS A 111 -14.13 -2.90 -11.20
C LYS A 111 -12.66 -2.79 -11.63
N THR A 112 -12.42 -2.80 -12.93
CA THR A 112 -11.05 -2.74 -13.46
C THR A 112 -10.64 -1.28 -13.65
N PRO A 113 -9.68 -0.75 -12.85
CA PRO A 113 -9.27 0.63 -12.93
C PRO A 113 -8.54 0.93 -14.23
N ASN A 114 -8.79 2.11 -14.81
CA ASN A 114 -7.92 2.65 -15.84
C ASN A 114 -6.67 3.27 -15.19
N LEU A 115 -5.56 2.54 -15.26
CA LEU A 115 -4.27 2.93 -14.68
C LEU A 115 -3.39 3.77 -15.64
N SER A 116 -3.89 4.18 -16.81
CA SER A 116 -3.07 4.86 -17.82
C SER A 116 -2.52 6.19 -17.32
N LYS A 117 -3.31 6.90 -16.52
CA LYS A 117 -2.92 8.19 -15.94
C LYS A 117 -1.87 8.01 -14.83
N ALA A 118 -2.04 7.02 -13.96
CA ALA A 118 -1.05 6.68 -12.93
C ALA A 118 0.30 6.27 -13.54
N ARG A 119 0.30 5.38 -14.55
CA ARG A 119 1.52 5.02 -15.30
C ARG A 119 2.24 6.23 -15.89
N LYS A 120 1.48 7.13 -16.52
CA LYS A 120 2.05 8.29 -17.23
C LYS A 120 2.60 9.34 -16.28
N LEU A 121 1.91 9.61 -15.17
CA LEU A 121 2.24 10.73 -14.29
C LEU A 121 3.23 10.37 -13.18
N ILE A 122 3.15 9.14 -12.64
CA ILE A 122 3.93 8.72 -11.47
C ILE A 122 4.67 7.40 -11.70
N GLY A 123 4.73 6.89 -12.94
CA GLY A 123 5.42 5.64 -13.24
C GLY A 123 4.79 4.39 -12.61
N TYR A 124 3.57 4.48 -12.08
CA TYR A 124 2.95 3.42 -11.29
C TYR A 124 2.89 2.08 -12.03
N SER A 125 3.51 1.05 -11.45
CA SER A 125 3.39 -0.34 -11.85
C SER A 125 3.03 -1.20 -10.64
N GLN A 126 2.04 -2.07 -10.78
CA GLN A 126 1.79 -3.09 -9.78
C GLN A 126 2.94 -4.10 -9.80
N VAL A 127 3.48 -4.41 -8.63
CA VAL A 127 4.60 -5.36 -8.48
C VAL A 127 4.20 -6.66 -7.80
N HIS A 128 3.14 -6.67 -6.97
CA HIS A 128 2.69 -7.86 -6.25
C HIS A 128 1.46 -8.51 -6.86
N ALA A 129 1.48 -9.83 -6.94
CA ALA A 129 0.31 -10.65 -7.26
C ALA A 129 -0.64 -10.74 -6.05
N ILE A 130 -1.91 -11.06 -6.27
CA ILE A 130 -2.90 -11.11 -5.17
C ILE A 130 -2.57 -12.23 -4.17
N GLU A 131 -1.99 -13.33 -4.67
CA GLU A 131 -1.57 -14.48 -3.88
C GLU A 131 -0.43 -14.11 -2.91
N GLU A 132 0.52 -13.30 -3.37
CA GLU A 132 1.62 -12.77 -2.55
C GLU A 132 1.07 -11.83 -1.48
N CYS A 133 0.22 -10.87 -1.87
CA CYS A 133 -0.41 -9.96 -0.90
C CYS A 133 -1.21 -10.72 0.17
N LEU A 134 -1.96 -11.76 -0.21
CA LEU A 134 -2.72 -12.57 0.74
C LEU A 134 -1.81 -13.35 1.69
N HIS A 135 -0.70 -13.88 1.20
CA HIS A 135 0.29 -14.54 2.03
C HIS A 135 0.90 -13.57 3.06
N ASP A 136 1.25 -12.35 2.64
CA ASP A 136 1.84 -11.33 3.52
C ASP A 136 0.84 -10.87 4.59
N ILE A 137 -0.43 -10.66 4.22
CA ILE A 137 -1.49 -10.31 5.18
C ILE A 137 -1.66 -11.42 6.23
N VAL A 138 -1.67 -12.69 5.82
CA VAL A 138 -1.80 -13.81 6.76
C VAL A 138 -0.57 -13.94 7.66
N ALA A 139 0.62 -13.68 7.13
CA ALA A 139 1.86 -13.68 7.91
C ALA A 139 1.85 -12.59 8.98
N LEU A 140 1.40 -11.37 8.64
CA LEU A 140 1.26 -10.25 9.58
C LEU A 140 0.29 -10.54 10.72
N ASP A 141 -0.87 -11.13 10.42
CA ASP A 141 -1.87 -11.50 11.44
C ASP A 141 -1.40 -12.63 12.37
N SER A 142 -0.45 -13.45 11.89
CA SER A 142 0.16 -14.54 12.66
C SER A 142 1.31 -14.09 13.55
N ASP A 143 1.79 -12.85 13.42
CA ASP A 143 2.87 -12.29 14.24
C ASP A 143 2.31 -11.66 15.53
N PRO A 144 2.55 -12.25 16.71
CA PRO A 144 2.06 -11.72 17.98
C PRO A 144 2.72 -10.39 18.38
N GLY A 145 3.72 -9.89 17.65
CA GLY A 145 4.37 -8.60 17.91
C GLY A 145 3.62 -7.37 17.38
N ILE A 146 2.57 -7.55 16.56
CA ILE A 146 1.87 -6.46 15.84
C ILE A 146 0.42 -6.24 16.36
N ALA A 147 -0.09 -7.08 17.26
CA ALA A 147 -1.46 -7.03 17.81
C ALA A 147 -1.61 -6.30 19.15
#